data_AF-A0A0D9VIE7-F1
#
_entry.id   AF-A0A0D9VIE7-F1
#
_cell.length_a   1.000
_cell.length_b   1.000
_cell.length_c   1.000
_cell.angle_alpha   90.00
_cell.angle_beta   90.00
_cell.angle_gamma   90.00
#
_symmetry.space_group_name_H-M   'P 1'
#
loop_
_entity.id
_entity.type
_entity.pdbx_description
1 polymer ?
#
loop_
_entity_poly.entity_id
_entity_poly.type
_entity_poly.pdbx_seq_one_letter_code
_entity_poly.pdbx_strand_id
1 'polypeptide(L)'
;MEEGNESAAAAAAAAEAEEAALGLNVPLFVDSILYMVDDLRHGAFEYCVQLGSGIPPPIHRIRFPNFPPFLAARLFWEGAPQAIGAATATQKAEELERGVIGILNLVKDVLDTRMSNWEKYCFRHCFAIPEGFLMREDENSSAKEVLIDGNSDSDLDAELDSLRKKLEDANNESEELQREISSLERQTECQRNLDSSMAELLKLFESKSFQGNFEDLVKAIPLFHQKIKGMKRKITGSTLDKNVWHLNGLGDHKRLASGFSAGNEDIQELVNVLKMYPGQKENVLQM
;
A
#
# COMPACT_ATOMS: atom_id res chain seq x y z
N MET A 1 -9.40 24.73 48.20
CA MET A 1 -9.15 24.07 46.90
C MET A 1 -10.13 22.91 46.73
N GLU A 2 -11.43 23.12 46.98
CA GLU A 2 -12.44 22.05 46.91
C GLU A 2 -13.56 22.32 45.88
N GLU A 3 -13.74 23.56 45.42
CA GLU A 3 -14.77 23.92 44.42
C GLU A 3 -14.55 23.33 43.02
N GLY A 4 -13.34 22.84 42.70
CA GLY A 4 -13.03 22.27 41.38
C GLY A 4 -13.53 20.85 41.16
N ASN A 5 -13.77 20.08 42.23
CA ASN A 5 -14.10 18.65 42.11
C ASN A 5 -15.62 18.42 42.00
N GLU A 6 -16.42 19.27 42.64
CA GLU A 6 -17.88 19.18 42.65
C GLU A 6 -18.48 19.55 41.27
N SER A 7 -17.86 20.50 40.56
CA SER A 7 -18.25 20.89 39.20
C SER A 7 -17.96 19.81 38.15
N ALA A 8 -16.88 19.04 38.32
CA ALA A 8 -16.52 17.97 37.38
C ALA A 8 -17.45 16.76 37.55
N ALA A 9 -17.78 16.40 38.80
CA ALA A 9 -18.73 15.34 39.11
C ALA A 9 -20.15 15.66 38.60
N ALA A 10 -20.61 16.91 38.75
CA ALA A 10 -21.90 17.35 38.22
C ALA A 10 -21.95 17.33 36.68
N ALA A 11 -20.85 17.70 36.01
CA ALA A 11 -20.75 17.63 34.55
C ALA A 11 -20.74 16.18 34.03
N ALA A 12 -20.06 15.27 34.73
CA ALA A 12 -20.05 13.85 34.39
C ALA A 12 -21.44 13.22 34.56
N ALA A 13 -22.14 13.52 35.67
CA ALA A 13 -23.51 13.03 35.89
C ALA A 13 -24.51 13.56 34.85
N ALA A 14 -24.35 14.82 34.41
CA ALA A 14 -25.16 15.38 33.34
C ALA A 14 -24.89 14.69 31.99
N ALA A 15 -23.63 14.37 31.69
CA ALA A 15 -23.25 13.65 30.47
C ALA A 15 -23.77 12.21 30.46
N GLU A 16 -23.73 11.50 31.58
CA GLU A 16 -24.31 10.15 31.72
C GLU A 16 -25.83 10.17 31.54
N ALA A 17 -26.52 11.15 32.14
CA ALA A 17 -27.96 11.31 31.98
C ALA A 17 -28.35 11.68 30.53
N GLU A 18 -27.51 12.45 29.84
CA GLU A 18 -27.68 12.78 28.43
C GLU A 18 -27.48 11.56 27.52
N GLU A 19 -26.45 10.76 27.77
CA GLU A 19 -26.20 9.51 27.06
C GLU A 19 -27.35 8.51 27.27
N ALA A 20 -27.85 8.37 28.49
CA ALA A 20 -28.98 7.49 28.81
C ALA A 20 -30.28 7.94 28.12
N ALA A 21 -30.54 9.24 28.07
CA ALA A 21 -31.75 9.78 27.44
C ALA A 21 -31.71 9.71 25.91
N LEU A 22 -30.54 9.90 25.30
CA LEU A 22 -30.37 9.89 23.84
C LEU A 22 -30.01 8.51 23.29
N GLY A 23 -29.58 7.57 24.14
CA GLY A 23 -29.03 6.28 23.72
C GLY A 23 -27.77 6.43 22.86
N LEU A 24 -27.04 7.54 23.02
CA LEU A 24 -25.96 7.94 22.15
C LEU A 24 -24.88 8.66 22.96
N ASN A 25 -23.63 8.23 22.81
CA ASN A 25 -22.50 9.02 23.28
C ASN A 25 -22.28 10.20 22.32
N VAL A 26 -22.78 11.37 22.71
CA VAL A 26 -22.81 12.58 21.87
C VAL A 26 -21.41 13.03 21.42
N PRO A 27 -20.38 13.08 22.30
CA PRO A 27 -19.01 13.40 21.87
C PRO A 27 -18.48 12.45 20.80
N LEU A 28 -18.60 11.13 21.00
CA LEU A 28 -18.11 10.14 20.04
C LEU A 28 -18.86 10.23 18.70
N PHE A 29 -20.16 10.51 18.72
CA PHE A 29 -20.93 10.70 17.49
C PHE A 29 -20.46 11.92 16.71
N VAL A 30 -20.31 13.07 17.37
CA VAL A 30 -19.88 14.32 16.75
C VAL A 30 -18.46 14.17 16.17
N ASP A 31 -17.54 13.58 16.93
CA ASP A 31 -16.17 13.29 16.47
C ASP A 31 -16.16 12.37 15.25
N SER A 32 -16.99 11.32 15.24
CA SER A 32 -17.12 10.41 14.08
C SER A 32 -17.53 11.15 12.80
N ILE A 33 -18.49 12.08 12.89
CA ILE A 33 -18.86 12.91 11.74
C ILE A 33 -17.71 13.82 11.31
N LEU A 34 -17.00 14.44 12.26
CA LEU A 34 -15.85 15.30 11.98
C LEU A 34 -14.76 14.52 11.22
N TYR A 35 -14.41 13.31 11.67
CA TYR A 35 -13.45 12.45 10.98
C TYR A 35 -13.90 12.05 9.58
N MET A 36 -15.17 11.67 9.40
CA MET A 36 -15.69 11.32 8.07
C MET A 36 -15.62 12.49 7.08
N VAL A 37 -15.90 13.71 7.54
CA VAL A 37 -15.80 14.91 6.71
C VAL A 37 -14.34 15.23 6.37
N ASP A 38 -13.43 15.04 7.31
CA ASP A 38 -11.99 15.21 7.12
C ASP A 38 -11.43 14.24 6.07
N ASP A 39 -11.79 12.96 6.18
CA ASP A 39 -11.42 11.90 5.24
C ASP A 39 -11.98 12.17 3.83
N LEU A 40 -13.25 12.57 3.74
CA LEU A 40 -13.89 12.90 2.47
C LEU A 40 -13.21 14.10 1.79
N ARG A 41 -12.85 15.12 2.57
CA ARG A 41 -12.07 16.27 2.09
C ARG A 41 -10.72 15.80 1.55
N HIS A 42 -9.99 14.97 2.30
CA HIS A 42 -8.69 14.46 1.89
C HIS A 42 -8.78 13.66 0.58
N GLY A 43 -9.74 12.74 0.48
CA GLY A 43 -9.96 11.93 -0.71
C GLY A 43 -10.38 12.74 -1.94
N ALA A 44 -11.24 13.75 -1.78
CA ALA A 44 -11.62 14.64 -2.88
C ALA A 44 -10.43 15.44 -3.43
N PHE A 45 -9.51 15.84 -2.56
CA PHE A 45 -8.32 16.58 -2.96
C PHE A 45 -7.28 15.70 -3.63
N GLU A 46 -7.01 14.49 -3.12
CA GLU A 46 -6.15 13.54 -3.83
C GLU A 46 -6.67 13.28 -5.25
N TYR A 47 -7.98 13.10 -5.40
CA TYR A 47 -8.62 12.94 -6.71
C TYR A 47 -8.37 14.12 -7.65
N CYS A 48 -8.52 15.36 -7.18
CA CYS A 48 -8.26 16.55 -8.00
C CYS A 48 -6.79 16.66 -8.45
N VAL A 49 -5.85 16.31 -7.58
CA VAL A 49 -4.40 16.32 -7.90
C VAL A 49 -4.06 15.21 -8.90
N GLN A 50 -4.63 14.02 -8.75
CA GLN A 50 -4.45 12.90 -9.67
C GLN A 50 -5.00 13.20 -11.07
N LEU A 51 -6.18 13.83 -11.14
CA LEU A 51 -6.74 14.33 -12.41
C LEU A 51 -5.82 15.36 -13.11
N GLY A 52 -5.20 16.26 -12.36
CA GLY A 52 -4.29 17.28 -12.90
C GLY A 52 -2.95 16.72 -13.41
N SER A 53 -2.52 15.56 -12.90
CA SER A 53 -1.28 14.89 -13.28
C SER A 53 -1.44 13.84 -14.39
N GLY A 54 -2.67 13.59 -14.86
CA GLY A 54 -2.96 12.60 -15.90
C GLY A 54 -2.85 11.15 -15.43
N ILE A 55 -2.78 10.91 -14.12
CA ILE A 55 -2.71 9.59 -13.51
C ILE A 55 -4.15 9.15 -13.14
N PRO A 56 -4.65 8.00 -13.65
CA PRO A 56 -5.98 7.54 -13.29
C PRO A 56 -6.04 7.18 -11.78
N PRO A 57 -7.06 7.65 -11.05
CA PRO A 57 -7.15 7.39 -9.62
C PRO A 57 -7.40 5.91 -9.32
N PRO A 58 -6.84 5.35 -8.22
CA PRO A 58 -7.15 4.01 -7.78
C PRO A 58 -8.64 3.91 -7.39
N ILE A 59 -9.40 3.13 -8.15
CA ILE A 59 -10.87 3.00 -8.09
C ILE A 59 -11.36 2.43 -6.73
N HIS A 60 -10.48 1.90 -5.89
CA HIS A 60 -10.84 1.10 -4.72
C HIS A 60 -11.11 1.92 -3.44
N ARG A 61 -10.78 3.22 -3.40
CA ARG A 61 -10.86 4.01 -2.14
C ARG A 61 -12.07 4.95 -2.04
N ILE A 62 -12.80 5.18 -3.13
CA ILE A 62 -13.92 6.11 -3.15
C ILE A 62 -15.14 5.44 -3.80
N ARG A 63 -15.87 4.64 -3.02
CA ARG A 63 -17.17 4.09 -3.46
C ARG A 63 -18.29 5.04 -3.04
N PHE A 64 -18.62 6.02 -3.89
CA PHE A 64 -19.87 6.76 -3.79
C PHE A 64 -20.93 6.14 -4.70
N PRO A 65 -22.02 5.55 -4.17
CA PRO A 65 -23.05 4.93 -5.00
C PRO A 65 -23.88 5.94 -5.83
N ASN A 66 -23.78 7.27 -5.59
CA ASN A 66 -24.73 8.25 -6.14
C ASN A 66 -24.13 9.56 -6.69
N PHE A 67 -22.82 9.65 -6.99
CA PHE A 67 -22.25 10.88 -7.55
C PHE A 67 -21.47 10.58 -8.84
N PRO A 68 -21.92 11.06 -10.02
CA PRO A 68 -21.14 10.97 -11.25
C PRO A 68 -20.44 12.31 -11.54
N PRO A 69 -19.18 12.56 -11.11
CA PRO A 69 -18.46 13.78 -11.47
C PRO A 69 -17.67 13.64 -12.79
N PHE A 70 -17.75 12.49 -13.47
CA PHE A 70 -16.83 12.10 -14.56
C PHE A 70 -16.90 12.95 -15.85
N LEU A 71 -17.92 13.79 -16.06
CA LEU A 71 -18.10 14.52 -17.32
C LEU A 71 -17.70 16.00 -17.26
N ALA A 72 -17.78 16.65 -16.09
CA ALA A 72 -17.50 18.09 -15.99
C ALA A 72 -16.00 18.40 -15.98
N ALA A 73 -15.19 17.56 -15.31
CA ALA A 73 -13.74 17.78 -15.22
C ALA A 73 -13.01 17.59 -16.56
N ARG A 74 -13.54 16.71 -17.44
CA ARG A 74 -12.95 16.44 -18.76
C ARG A 74 -13.06 17.64 -19.71
N LEU A 75 -14.19 18.36 -19.65
CA LEU A 75 -14.42 19.55 -20.49
C LEU A 75 -13.60 20.77 -20.07
N PHE A 76 -13.14 20.84 -18.81
CA PHE A 76 -12.34 21.97 -18.33
C PHE A 76 -10.87 21.90 -18.78
N TRP A 77 -10.35 20.73 -19.15
CA TRP A 77 -8.92 20.54 -19.46
C TRP A 77 -8.59 20.32 -20.94
N GLU A 78 -9.57 20.03 -21.79
CA GLU A 78 -9.35 19.71 -23.22
C GLU A 78 -8.96 20.94 -24.09
N GLY A 79 -8.69 22.10 -23.45
CA GLY A 79 -8.48 23.40 -24.09
C GLY A 79 -7.04 23.96 -24.11
N ALA A 80 -5.99 23.18 -23.84
CA ALA A 80 -4.62 23.67 -24.03
C ALA A 80 -3.65 22.58 -24.51
N PRO A 81 -3.20 22.68 -25.77
CA PRO A 81 -1.76 22.91 -25.93
C PRO A 81 -1.43 23.81 -27.13
N GLN A 82 -0.43 24.69 -26.98
CA GLN A 82 0.75 24.79 -27.85
C GLN A 82 1.44 26.17 -27.69
N ALA A 83 2.78 26.12 -27.66
CA ALA A 83 3.73 27.23 -27.73
C ALA A 83 4.13 27.94 -26.42
N ILE A 84 4.78 27.23 -25.49
CA ILE A 84 5.56 27.88 -24.42
C ILE A 84 6.82 27.03 -24.13
N GLY A 85 8.01 27.63 -24.19
CA GLY A 85 9.31 26.94 -24.01
C GLY A 85 9.51 26.34 -22.62
N ALA A 86 10.47 25.41 -22.49
CA ALA A 86 10.66 24.58 -21.29
C ALA A 86 10.82 25.35 -19.97
N ALA A 87 11.52 26.49 -19.96
CA ALA A 87 11.70 27.32 -18.76
C ALA A 87 10.42 28.02 -18.28
N THR A 88 9.55 28.38 -19.23
CA THR A 88 8.23 28.97 -18.96
C THR A 88 7.17 27.92 -18.61
N ALA A 89 7.40 26.65 -18.98
CA ALA A 89 6.55 25.53 -18.58
C ALA A 89 6.77 25.13 -17.11
N THR A 90 8.02 25.13 -16.64
CA THR A 90 8.35 24.89 -15.21
C THR A 90 7.81 25.99 -14.31
N GLN A 91 8.01 27.27 -14.64
CA GLN A 91 7.45 28.37 -13.85
C GLN A 91 5.91 28.30 -13.77
N LYS A 92 5.26 27.96 -14.88
CA LYS A 92 3.80 27.78 -14.91
C LYS A 92 3.32 26.58 -14.10
N ALA A 93 4.11 25.50 -14.05
CA ALA A 93 3.83 24.34 -13.21
C ALA A 93 3.96 24.68 -11.71
N GLU A 94 5.00 25.42 -11.31
CA GLU A 94 5.19 25.88 -9.93
C GLU A 94 4.09 26.86 -9.48
N GLU A 95 3.67 27.78 -10.36
CA GLU A 95 2.56 28.70 -10.09
C GLU A 95 1.22 27.95 -9.97
N LEU A 96 1.01 26.91 -10.77
CA LEU A 96 -0.17 26.05 -10.68
C LEU A 96 -0.17 25.24 -9.37
N GLU A 97 0.95 24.61 -9.01
CA GLU A 97 1.09 23.88 -7.76
C GLU A 97 0.82 24.78 -6.55
N ARG A 98 1.39 25.99 -6.54
CA ARG A 98 1.14 26.99 -5.49
C ARG A 98 -0.33 27.41 -5.44
N GLY A 99 -0.96 27.58 -6.60
CA GLY A 99 -2.39 27.91 -6.70
C GLY A 99 -3.28 26.80 -6.17
N VAL A 100 -2.98 25.54 -6.51
CA VAL A 100 -3.68 24.36 -5.99
C VAL A 100 -3.54 24.27 -4.48
N ILE A 101 -2.32 24.37 -3.94
CA ILE A 101 -2.09 24.38 -2.49
C ILE A 101 -2.85 25.53 -1.81
N GLY A 102 -2.89 26.71 -2.42
CA GLY A 102 -3.67 27.85 -1.92
C GLY A 102 -5.17 27.56 -1.82
N ILE A 103 -5.75 26.92 -2.84
CA ILE A 103 -7.16 26.51 -2.84
C ILE A 103 -7.41 25.43 -1.79
N LEU A 104 -6.50 24.44 -1.66
CA LEU A 104 -6.59 23.38 -0.66
C LEU A 104 -6.65 23.95 0.76
N ASN A 105 -5.74 24.88 1.07
CA ASN A 105 -5.71 25.53 2.38
C ASN A 105 -6.97 26.37 2.62
N LEU A 106 -7.44 27.12 1.63
CA LEU A 106 -8.66 27.92 1.76
C LEU A 106 -9.89 27.03 2.05
N VAL A 107 -10.05 25.93 1.31
CA VAL A 107 -11.19 25.03 1.52
C VAL A 107 -11.07 24.34 2.87
N LYS A 108 -9.86 23.93 3.28
CA LYS A 108 -9.60 23.41 4.63
C LYS A 108 -10.03 24.41 5.69
N ASP A 109 -9.54 25.65 5.65
CA ASP A 109 -9.84 26.68 6.65
C ASP A 109 -11.34 26.97 6.75
N VAL A 110 -12.03 27.05 5.61
CA VAL A 110 -13.49 27.26 5.56
C VAL A 110 -14.23 26.06 6.16
N LEU A 111 -13.81 24.83 5.84
CA LEU A 111 -14.45 23.62 6.34
C LEU A 111 -14.21 23.46 7.85
N ASP A 112 -12.98 23.63 8.31
CA ASP A 112 -12.60 23.53 9.73
C ASP A 112 -13.39 24.56 10.55
N THR A 113 -13.53 25.79 10.05
CA THR A 113 -14.35 26.82 10.70
C THR A 113 -15.82 26.41 10.76
N ARG A 114 -16.38 25.88 9.67
CA ARG A 114 -17.79 25.45 9.62
C ARG A 114 -18.03 24.25 10.52
N MET A 115 -17.11 23.29 10.55
CA MET A 115 -17.24 22.09 11.37
C MET A 115 -17.08 22.41 12.86
N SER A 116 -16.20 23.33 13.26
CA SER A 116 -16.14 23.80 14.65
C SER A 116 -17.41 24.52 15.08
N ASN A 117 -18.03 25.30 14.18
CA ASN A 117 -19.31 25.94 14.48
C ASN A 117 -20.45 24.93 14.56
N TRP A 118 -20.47 23.94 13.67
CA TRP A 118 -21.44 22.85 13.67
C TRP A 118 -21.34 22.01 14.94
N GLU A 119 -20.14 21.63 15.35
CA GLU A 119 -19.85 20.93 16.61
C GLU A 119 -20.44 21.68 17.81
N LYS A 120 -20.10 22.96 17.96
CA LYS A 120 -20.63 23.81 19.03
C LYS A 120 -22.15 23.92 18.98
N TYR A 121 -22.74 24.01 17.78
CA TYR A 121 -24.17 24.06 17.60
C TYR A 121 -24.84 22.75 18.05
N CYS A 122 -24.26 21.60 17.69
CA CYS A 122 -24.73 20.29 18.08
C CYS A 122 -24.83 20.14 19.61
N PHE A 123 -23.75 20.43 20.33
CA PHE A 123 -23.73 20.34 21.80
C PHE A 123 -24.70 21.33 22.47
N ARG A 124 -24.96 22.48 21.86
CA ARG A 124 -25.82 23.50 22.46
C ARG A 124 -27.31 23.33 22.17
N HIS A 125 -27.65 22.71 21.04
CA HIS A 125 -29.00 22.78 20.50
C HIS A 125 -29.56 21.47 19.97
N CYS A 126 -28.73 20.59 19.41
CA CYS A 126 -29.21 19.32 18.86
C CYS A 126 -29.36 18.26 19.95
N PHE A 127 -28.40 18.24 20.88
CA PHE A 127 -28.32 17.21 21.91
C PHE A 127 -28.61 17.75 23.31
N ALA A 128 -28.62 19.07 23.48
CA ALA A 128 -28.98 19.70 24.75
C ALA A 128 -30.40 19.31 25.19
N ILE A 129 -30.49 18.61 26.32
CA ILE A 129 -31.76 18.20 26.90
C ILE A 129 -32.38 19.40 27.64
N PRO A 130 -33.62 19.80 27.33
CA PRO A 130 -34.27 20.90 28.03
C PRO A 130 -34.40 20.63 29.53
N GLU A 131 -34.16 21.66 30.35
CA GLU A 131 -34.32 21.59 31.80
C GLU A 131 -35.73 21.12 32.17
N GLY A 132 -35.82 20.00 32.88
CA GLY A 132 -37.09 19.35 33.28
C GLY A 132 -37.37 17.99 32.62
N PHE A 133 -36.60 17.59 31.59
CA PHE A 133 -36.66 16.23 31.02
C PHE A 133 -35.68 15.26 31.68
N LEU A 134 -34.64 15.77 32.33
CA LEU A 134 -33.79 15.00 33.24
C LEU A 134 -34.54 14.81 34.57
N MET A 135 -35.45 13.85 34.62
CA MET A 135 -35.93 13.31 35.90
C MET A 135 -34.72 12.67 36.56
N ARG A 136 -34.29 13.27 37.68
CA ARG A 136 -33.31 12.68 38.56
C ARG A 136 -33.89 11.32 38.97
N GLU A 137 -33.12 10.25 38.78
CA GLU A 137 -33.43 8.97 39.40
C GLU A 137 -33.10 9.09 40.88
N ASP A 138 -33.89 9.87 41.62
CA ASP A 138 -33.89 9.82 43.08
C ASP A 138 -35.01 8.89 43.57
N GLU A 139 -34.55 7.67 43.87
CA GLU A 139 -34.95 6.85 45.02
C GLU A 139 -36.42 6.96 45.46
N ASN A 140 -37.17 5.93 45.04
CA ASN A 140 -38.29 5.30 45.74
C ASN A 140 -39.72 5.85 45.55
N SER A 141 -40.57 4.94 45.04
CA SER A 141 -42.03 4.84 45.17
C SER A 141 -42.88 5.49 44.08
N SER A 142 -43.37 4.66 43.16
CA SER A 142 -44.77 4.18 43.24
C SER A 142 -45.16 3.32 42.03
N ALA A 143 -45.32 2.03 42.30
CA ALA A 143 -46.33 1.16 41.69
C ALA A 143 -46.48 1.19 40.15
N LYS A 144 -45.57 0.49 39.46
CA LYS A 144 -46.02 -0.45 38.44
C LYS A 144 -44.99 -1.57 38.27
N GLU A 145 -45.15 -2.55 39.15
CA GLU A 145 -44.81 -3.94 38.89
C GLU A 145 -45.49 -4.35 37.57
N VAL A 146 -44.82 -4.05 36.46
CA VAL A 146 -45.05 -4.74 35.19
C VAL A 146 -44.25 -6.02 35.32
N LEU A 147 -44.92 -7.05 35.82
CA LEU A 147 -44.55 -8.43 35.55
C LEU A 147 -44.41 -8.56 34.03
N ILE A 148 -43.18 -8.43 33.51
CA ILE A 148 -42.81 -9.01 32.22
C ILE A 148 -42.69 -10.51 32.49
N ASP A 149 -43.85 -11.14 32.48
CA ASP A 149 -44.03 -12.58 32.37
C ASP A 149 -43.54 -13.02 30.98
N GLY A 150 -42.53 -13.89 30.94
CA GLY A 150 -42.45 -14.91 29.89
C GLY A 150 -41.28 -14.94 28.92
N ASN A 151 -40.25 -14.08 29.03
CA ASN A 151 -38.96 -14.32 28.36
C ASN A 151 -37.84 -14.18 29.38
N SER A 152 -37.45 -15.32 29.92
CA SER A 152 -36.70 -15.46 31.17
C SER A 152 -35.33 -14.77 31.06
N ASP A 153 -34.85 -14.21 32.17
CA ASP A 153 -33.48 -13.69 32.34
C ASP A 153 -32.42 -14.69 31.79
N SER A 154 -32.71 -15.99 31.89
CA SER A 154 -31.91 -17.08 31.34
C SER A 154 -31.77 -17.10 29.81
N ASP A 155 -32.77 -16.62 29.06
CA ASP A 155 -32.70 -16.53 27.59
C ASP A 155 -31.80 -15.37 27.18
N LEU A 156 -31.83 -14.26 27.94
CA LEU A 156 -30.94 -13.12 27.76
C LEU A 156 -29.49 -13.49 28.11
N ASP A 157 -29.27 -14.23 29.21
CA ASP A 157 -27.96 -14.77 29.58
C ASP A 157 -27.41 -15.72 28.50
N ALA A 158 -28.26 -16.59 27.93
CA ALA A 158 -27.87 -17.49 26.85
C ALA A 158 -27.49 -16.72 25.56
N GLU A 159 -28.20 -15.64 25.24
CA GLU A 159 -27.86 -14.75 24.12
C GLU A 159 -26.54 -14.00 24.39
N LEU A 160 -26.32 -13.53 25.61
CA LEU A 160 -25.09 -12.86 26.02
C LEU A 160 -23.87 -13.80 25.89
N ASP A 161 -23.99 -15.04 26.35
CA ASP A 161 -22.93 -16.04 26.20
C ASP A 161 -22.70 -16.44 24.74
N SER A 162 -23.77 -16.49 23.93
CA SER A 162 -23.67 -16.67 22.48
C SER A 162 -22.92 -15.52 21.81
N LEU A 163 -23.21 -14.28 22.19
CA LEU A 163 -22.55 -13.07 21.67
C LEU A 163 -21.09 -12.98 22.09
N ARG A 164 -20.78 -13.29 23.36
CA ARG A 164 -19.40 -13.39 23.85
C ARG A 164 -18.60 -14.42 23.07
N LYS A 165 -19.18 -15.59 22.82
CA LYS A 165 -18.54 -16.62 22.01
C LYS A 165 -18.31 -16.15 20.57
N LYS A 166 -19.30 -15.52 19.93
CA LYS A 166 -19.15 -14.95 18.58
C LYS A 166 -18.08 -13.86 18.53
N LEU A 167 -17.97 -13.04 19.56
CA LEU A 167 -16.95 -12.00 19.67
C LEU A 167 -15.55 -12.61 19.78
N GLU A 168 -15.40 -13.66 20.59
CA GLU A 168 -14.15 -14.42 20.72
C GLU A 168 -13.77 -15.08 19.37
N ASP A 169 -14.72 -15.75 18.71
CA ASP A 169 -14.50 -16.36 17.40
C ASP A 169 -14.07 -15.31 16.34
N ALA A 170 -14.76 -14.15 16.29
CA ALA A 170 -14.43 -13.06 15.38
C ALA A 170 -13.09 -12.38 15.71
N ASN A 171 -12.71 -12.28 16.99
CA ASN A 171 -11.41 -11.76 17.40
C ASN A 171 -10.29 -12.70 16.91
N ASN A 172 -10.46 -14.01 17.11
CA ASN A 172 -9.50 -15.01 16.62
C ASN A 172 -9.35 -14.98 15.09
N GLU A 173 -10.45 -14.82 14.35
CA GLU A 173 -10.42 -14.63 12.89
C GLU A 173 -9.70 -13.32 12.50
N SER A 174 -9.95 -12.22 13.20
CA SER A 174 -9.27 -10.95 12.98
C SER A 174 -7.76 -11.07 13.19
N GLU A 175 -7.32 -11.76 14.25
CA GLU A 175 -5.90 -12.03 14.50
C GLU A 175 -5.26 -12.93 13.43
N GLU A 176 -6.02 -13.88 12.88
CA GLU A 176 -5.59 -14.68 11.73
C GLU A 176 -5.43 -13.84 10.47
N LEU A 177 -6.42 -13.03 10.12
CA LEU A 177 -6.37 -12.12 8.97
C LEU A 177 -5.23 -11.10 9.11
N GLN A 178 -4.99 -10.57 10.32
CA GLN A 178 -3.87 -9.65 10.55
C GLN A 178 -2.51 -10.34 10.35
N ARG A 179 -2.38 -11.62 10.74
CA ARG A 179 -1.19 -12.43 10.42
C ARG A 179 -1.04 -12.65 8.92
N GLU A 180 -2.14 -12.87 8.20
CA GLU A 180 -2.13 -13.02 6.75
C GLU A 180 -1.70 -11.72 6.04
N ILE A 181 -2.27 -10.58 6.43
CA ILE A 181 -1.87 -9.25 5.92
C ILE A 181 -0.37 -9.03 6.13
N SER A 182 0.12 -9.27 7.34
CA SER A 182 1.55 -9.13 7.66
C SER A 182 2.43 -10.07 6.81
N SER A 183 1.89 -11.23 6.43
CA SER A 183 2.59 -12.18 5.55
C SER A 183 2.64 -11.71 4.12
N LEU A 184 1.51 -11.23 3.59
CA LEU A 184 1.40 -10.68 2.25
C LEU A 184 2.25 -9.42 2.10
N GLU A 185 2.30 -8.54 3.09
CA GLU A 185 3.18 -7.36 3.08
C GLU A 185 4.65 -7.76 2.91
N ARG A 186 5.14 -8.71 3.73
CA ARG A 186 6.50 -9.26 3.61
C ARG A 186 6.74 -9.89 2.24
N GLN A 187 5.75 -10.57 1.66
CA GLN A 187 5.85 -11.14 0.32
C GLN A 187 5.97 -10.04 -0.74
N THR A 188 5.14 -8.99 -0.68
CA THR A 188 5.21 -7.87 -1.63
C THR A 188 6.52 -7.11 -1.53
N GLU A 189 7.08 -7.00 -0.33
CA GLU A 189 8.39 -6.39 -0.12
C GLU A 189 9.52 -7.26 -0.69
N CYS A 190 9.46 -8.58 -0.48
CA CYS A 190 10.38 -9.53 -1.12
C CYS A 190 10.32 -9.43 -2.65
N GLN A 191 9.10 -9.37 -3.22
CA GLN A 191 8.90 -9.23 -4.66
C GLN A 191 9.49 -7.93 -5.19
N ARG A 192 9.26 -6.79 -4.52
CA ARG A 192 9.86 -5.49 -4.91
C ARG A 192 11.38 -5.53 -4.92
N ASN A 193 11.99 -6.14 -3.90
CA ASN A 193 13.44 -6.28 -3.81
C ASN A 193 14.00 -7.18 -4.92
N LEU A 194 13.29 -8.24 -5.28
CA LEU A 194 13.63 -9.12 -6.40
C LEU A 194 13.52 -8.39 -7.75
N ASP A 195 12.44 -7.65 -7.98
CA ASP A 195 12.22 -6.87 -9.20
C ASP A 195 13.32 -5.78 -9.36
N SER A 196 13.68 -5.11 -8.27
CA SER A 196 14.78 -4.13 -8.25
C SER A 196 16.12 -4.79 -8.60
N SER A 197 16.44 -5.93 -7.98
CA SER A 197 17.67 -6.67 -8.25
C SER A 197 17.75 -7.17 -9.70
N MET A 198 16.61 -7.62 -10.25
CA MET A 198 16.51 -8.04 -11.65
C MET A 198 16.72 -6.85 -12.60
N ALA A 199 16.16 -5.68 -12.29
CA ALA A 199 16.39 -4.47 -13.08
C ALA A 199 17.87 -4.04 -13.07
N GLU A 200 18.55 -4.14 -11.92
CA GLU A 200 19.99 -3.88 -11.83
C GLU A 200 20.83 -4.88 -12.65
N LEU A 201 20.48 -6.17 -12.60
CA LEU A 201 21.13 -7.20 -13.42
C LEU A 201 20.95 -6.91 -14.92
N LEU A 202 19.73 -6.60 -15.36
CA LEU A 202 19.44 -6.25 -16.75
C LEU A 202 20.28 -5.05 -17.21
N LYS A 203 20.36 -4.00 -16.38
CA LYS A 203 21.20 -2.83 -16.66
C LYS A 203 22.69 -3.17 -16.77
N LEU A 204 23.18 -4.15 -16.00
CA LEU A 204 24.55 -4.62 -16.09
C LEU A 204 24.81 -5.36 -17.41
N PHE A 205 23.88 -6.19 -17.87
CA PHE A 205 23.95 -6.84 -19.19
C PHE A 205 23.89 -5.84 -20.35
N GLU A 206 23.08 -4.79 -20.22
CA GLU A 206 22.99 -3.70 -21.19
C GLU A 206 24.18 -2.72 -21.13
N SER A 207 25.05 -2.85 -20.13
CA SER A 207 26.19 -1.94 -20.00
C SER A 207 27.16 -2.10 -21.18
N LYS A 208 27.53 -0.97 -21.78
CA LYS A 208 28.47 -0.94 -22.92
C LYS A 208 29.82 -1.60 -22.61
N SER A 209 30.23 -1.62 -21.34
CA SER A 209 31.46 -2.31 -20.91
C SER A 209 31.32 -3.82 -21.02
N PHE A 210 30.22 -4.42 -20.53
CA PHE A 210 29.97 -5.85 -20.66
C PHE A 210 29.78 -6.26 -22.13
N GLN A 211 28.97 -5.51 -22.87
CA GLN A 211 28.73 -5.77 -24.29
C GLN A 211 30.00 -5.62 -25.14
N GLY A 212 30.79 -4.58 -24.89
CA GLY A 212 32.07 -4.35 -25.58
C GLY A 212 33.10 -5.46 -25.32
N ASN A 213 33.24 -5.87 -24.05
CA ASN A 213 34.12 -7.00 -23.70
C ASN A 213 33.68 -8.31 -24.37
N PHE A 214 32.37 -8.57 -24.43
CA PHE A 214 31.83 -9.73 -25.11
C PHE A 214 32.09 -9.68 -26.61
N GLU A 215 31.88 -8.51 -27.23
CA GLU A 215 32.13 -8.32 -28.65
C GLU A 215 33.61 -8.49 -29.02
N ASP A 216 34.52 -7.96 -28.20
CA ASP A 216 35.96 -8.10 -28.38
C ASP A 216 36.40 -9.57 -28.21
N LEU A 217 35.83 -10.28 -27.24
CA LEU A 217 36.06 -11.72 -27.07
C LEU A 217 35.57 -12.52 -28.29
N VAL A 218 34.35 -12.24 -28.77
CA VAL A 218 33.78 -12.86 -29.98
C VAL A 218 34.66 -12.60 -31.21
N LYS A 219 35.27 -11.41 -31.33
CA LYS A 219 36.23 -11.08 -32.39
C LYS A 219 37.58 -11.79 -32.23
N ALA A 220 38.04 -12.03 -31.00
CA ALA A 220 39.33 -12.67 -30.73
C ALA A 220 39.32 -14.19 -30.99
N ILE A 221 38.19 -14.87 -30.78
CA ILE A 221 38.06 -16.33 -30.94
C ILE A 221 38.46 -16.82 -32.35
N PRO A 222 37.97 -16.23 -33.46
CA PRO A 222 38.37 -16.62 -34.82
C PRO A 222 39.86 -16.44 -35.08
N LEU A 223 40.46 -15.34 -34.59
CA LEU A 223 41.88 -15.07 -34.75
C LEU A 223 42.74 -16.10 -34.04
N PHE A 224 42.34 -16.49 -32.83
CA PHE A 224 43.01 -17.54 -32.07
C PHE A 224 42.88 -18.90 -32.76
N HIS A 225 41.69 -19.24 -33.27
CA HIS A 225 41.46 -20.46 -34.04
C HIS A 225 42.32 -20.53 -35.31
N GLN A 226 42.43 -19.40 -36.04
CA GLN A 226 43.29 -19.30 -37.21
C GLN A 226 44.77 -19.46 -36.85
N LYS A 227 45.21 -18.88 -35.72
CA LYS A 227 46.59 -19.00 -35.23
C LYS A 227 46.91 -20.45 -34.85
N ILE A 228 46.02 -21.15 -34.15
CA ILE A 228 46.16 -22.59 -33.85
C ILE A 228 46.22 -23.42 -35.13
N LYS A 229 45.33 -23.15 -36.11
CA LYS A 229 45.33 -23.86 -37.40
C LYS A 229 46.59 -23.60 -38.21
N GLY A 230 47.14 -22.39 -38.16
CA GLY A 230 48.44 -22.05 -38.74
C GLY A 230 49.60 -22.74 -38.03
N MET A 231 49.57 -22.80 -36.70
CA MET A 231 50.59 -23.45 -35.88
C MET A 231 50.60 -24.96 -36.10
N LYS A 232 49.44 -25.63 -36.18
CA LYS A 232 49.34 -27.05 -36.56
C LYS A 232 49.94 -27.33 -37.95
N ARG A 233 49.69 -26.48 -38.95
CA ARG A 233 50.30 -26.63 -40.29
C ARG A 233 51.82 -26.44 -40.28
N LYS A 234 52.33 -25.50 -39.48
CA LYS A 234 53.79 -25.33 -39.28
C LYS A 234 54.42 -26.56 -38.63
N ILE A 235 53.74 -27.17 -37.65
CA ILE A 235 54.19 -28.41 -36.97
C ILE A 235 54.16 -29.62 -37.91
N THR A 236 53.15 -29.74 -38.79
CA THR A 236 53.08 -30.84 -39.77
C THR A 236 54.02 -30.65 -40.98
N GLY A 237 54.48 -29.42 -41.24
CA GLY A 237 55.44 -29.11 -42.31
C GLY A 237 56.92 -29.22 -41.89
N SER A 238 57.21 -29.25 -40.58
CA SER A 238 58.57 -29.36 -40.03
C SER A 238 58.90 -30.76 -39.52
N THR A 239 58.56 -31.80 -40.28
CA THR A 239 58.85 -33.20 -39.95
C THR A 239 60.35 -33.51 -40.13
N LEU A 240 61.20 -32.87 -39.32
CA LEU A 240 62.55 -33.30 -38.97
C LEU A 240 63.16 -32.33 -37.93
N ASP A 241 62.47 -32.11 -36.81
CA ASP A 241 63.21 -32.08 -35.55
C ASP A 241 62.31 -32.45 -34.37
N LYS A 242 62.80 -33.39 -33.57
CA LYS A 242 62.04 -34.14 -32.58
C LYS A 242 62.17 -33.43 -31.23
N ASN A 243 61.66 -32.20 -31.13
CA ASN A 243 61.67 -31.48 -29.87
C ASN A 243 60.36 -31.69 -29.11
N VAL A 244 60.46 -32.62 -28.16
CA VAL A 244 59.51 -32.86 -27.06
C VAL A 244 59.34 -31.55 -26.30
N TRP A 245 58.17 -30.94 -26.39
CA TRP A 245 57.81 -29.85 -25.48
C TRP A 245 57.58 -30.45 -24.09
N HIS A 246 58.58 -30.30 -23.23
CA HIS A 246 58.38 -30.45 -21.79
C HIS A 246 57.41 -29.36 -21.31
N LEU A 247 56.20 -29.76 -20.93
CA LEU A 247 55.32 -28.95 -20.08
C LEU A 247 55.92 -28.92 -18.67
N ASN A 248 56.93 -28.07 -18.46
CA ASN A 248 57.32 -27.64 -17.13
C ASN A 248 56.84 -26.20 -16.94
N GLY A 249 55.87 -26.04 -16.03
CA GLY A 249 55.30 -24.75 -15.65
C GLY A 249 54.00 -24.84 -14.85
N LEU A 250 53.80 -25.92 -14.09
CA LEU A 250 52.83 -25.97 -12.99
C LEU A 250 53.58 -25.49 -11.74
N GLY A 251 53.33 -24.26 -11.31
CA GLY A 251 53.97 -23.69 -10.12
C GLY A 251 53.42 -22.32 -9.77
N ASP A 252 52.57 -22.32 -8.74
CA ASP A 252 52.27 -21.21 -7.82
C ASP A 252 51.43 -20.02 -8.30
N HIS A 253 50.11 -20.17 -8.19
CA HIS A 253 49.30 -19.08 -7.62
C HIS A 253 48.50 -19.58 -6.40
N LYS A 254 48.76 -18.89 -5.29
CA LYS A 254 48.28 -19.14 -3.94
C LYS A 254 46.75 -19.10 -3.86
N ARG A 255 46.20 -19.94 -2.97
CA ARG A 255 44.81 -19.93 -2.47
C ARG A 255 44.29 -18.50 -2.30
N LEU A 256 43.18 -18.18 -2.97
CA LEU A 256 42.15 -17.29 -2.45
C LEU A 256 40.76 -17.81 -2.86
N ALA A 257 39.91 -17.94 -1.84
CA ALA A 257 38.46 -18.07 -1.83
C ALA A 257 37.79 -19.25 -2.54
N SER A 258 37.15 -20.10 -1.73
CA SER A 258 36.09 -21.02 -2.12
C SER A 258 34.94 -20.29 -2.82
N GLY A 259 34.60 -20.70 -4.03
CA GLY A 259 33.45 -20.19 -4.75
C GLY A 259 33.13 -21.10 -5.93
N PHE A 260 32.05 -21.87 -5.78
CA PHE A 260 31.30 -22.59 -6.82
C PHE A 260 32.09 -23.48 -7.79
N SER A 261 32.31 -24.74 -7.41
CA SER A 261 32.37 -25.84 -8.36
C SER A 261 30.95 -26.37 -8.53
N ALA A 262 30.13 -25.72 -9.35
CA ALA A 262 28.88 -26.33 -9.81
C ALA A 262 29.27 -27.52 -10.70
N GLY A 263 28.95 -28.73 -10.24
CA GLY A 263 29.18 -29.94 -11.00
C GLY A 263 28.26 -29.94 -12.21
N ASN A 264 28.68 -30.61 -13.28
CA ASN A 264 27.89 -30.71 -14.51
C ASN A 264 26.51 -31.33 -14.23
N GLU A 265 26.43 -32.14 -13.17
CA GLU A 265 25.23 -32.73 -12.58
C GLU A 265 24.20 -31.68 -12.09
N ASP A 266 24.64 -30.56 -11.51
CA ASP A 266 23.74 -29.51 -10.97
C ASP A 266 23.01 -28.76 -12.11
N ILE A 267 23.66 -28.64 -13.27
CA ILE A 267 23.08 -28.05 -14.48
C ILE A 267 22.03 -28.99 -15.09
N GLN A 268 22.28 -30.30 -15.04
CA GLN A 268 21.32 -31.30 -15.50
C GLN A 268 20.03 -31.30 -14.65
N GLU A 269 20.15 -31.07 -13.34
CA GLU A 269 19.01 -31.00 -12.42
C GLU A 269 18.12 -29.78 -12.71
N LEU A 270 18.72 -28.59 -12.91
CA LEU A 270 17.99 -27.38 -13.32
C LEU A 270 17.28 -27.53 -14.67
N VAL A 271 17.93 -28.18 -15.64
CA VAL A 271 17.32 -28.46 -16.95
C VAL A 271 16.13 -29.42 -16.84
N ASN A 272 16.16 -30.36 -15.89
CA ASN A 272 15.04 -31.28 -15.67
C ASN A 272 13.86 -30.61 -14.93
N VAL A 273 14.14 -29.70 -13.99
CA VAL A 273 13.10 -28.90 -13.31
C VAL A 273 12.38 -27.98 -14.30
N LEU A 274 13.11 -27.38 -15.26
CA LEU A 274 12.50 -26.54 -16.31
C LEU A 274 11.67 -27.34 -17.33
N LYS A 275 11.97 -28.63 -17.53
CA LYS A 275 11.17 -29.51 -18.41
C LYS A 275 9.89 -30.04 -17.76
N MET A 276 9.78 -29.99 -16.43
CA MET A 276 8.59 -30.42 -15.68
C MET A 276 7.39 -29.46 -15.80
N TYR A 277 7.56 -28.28 -16.41
CA TYR A 277 6.46 -27.34 -16.67
C TYR A 277 6.26 -27.08 -18.18
N PRO A 278 5.58 -27.97 -18.92
CA PRO A 278 5.06 -27.63 -20.23
C PRO A 278 3.70 -26.92 -20.09
N GLY A 279 3.68 -25.61 -20.36
CA GLY A 279 2.62 -24.94 -21.11
C GLY A 279 1.25 -24.73 -20.45
N GLN A 280 0.94 -23.46 -20.15
CA GLN A 280 -0.36 -22.88 -20.54
C GLN A 280 -0.14 -21.47 -21.12
N LYS A 281 0.16 -21.43 -22.42
CA LYS A 281 -0.24 -20.35 -23.32
C LYS A 281 -0.85 -21.04 -24.53
N GLU A 282 -2.17 -21.01 -24.63
CA GLU A 282 -2.96 -20.90 -25.86
C GLU A 282 -4.43 -21.18 -25.54
N ASN A 283 -5.23 -20.10 -25.46
CA ASN A 283 -6.64 -20.06 -25.87
C ASN A 283 -7.23 -18.68 -25.52
N VAL A 284 -6.88 -17.64 -26.29
CA VAL A 284 -7.78 -16.49 -26.49
C VAL A 284 -7.49 -15.91 -27.88
N LEU A 285 -8.06 -16.53 -28.90
CA LEU A 285 -8.37 -15.89 -30.19
C LEU A 285 -9.39 -16.78 -30.90
N GLN A 286 -10.66 -16.64 -30.52
CA GLN A 286 -11.85 -16.71 -31.37
C GLN A 286 -13.11 -16.72 -30.49
N MET A 287 -13.61 -15.53 -30.17
CA MET A 287 -15.02 -15.17 -30.23
C MET A 287 -15.15 -13.65 -30.19
#